data_AF-U2KNJ2-F1
#
_entry.id   AF-U2KNJ2-F1
#
_cell.length_a   1.000
_cell.length_b   1.000
_cell.length_c   1.000
_cell.angle_alpha   90.00
_cell.angle_beta   90.00
_cell.angle_gamma   90.00
#
_symmetry.space_group_name_H-M   'P 1'
#
loop_
_entity.id
_entity.type
_entity.pdbx_description
1 polymer ?
#
loop_
_entity_poly.entity_id
_entity_poly.type
_entity_poly.pdbx_seq_one_letter_code
_entity_poly.pdbx_strand_id
1 'polypeptide(L)'
;MGEYIMEKRSQRFSIRKYSLGAASVLLGTAVVALNGPTVLADETAGNSASGTSQPTSSTTDNIGESSATADQETASVVSVEREDDTTTVTSQVTSSTLEDAKANAEQAGVQVEETEPQFQPSTEAAAADNQAQVQEVKAATEAQKAADADYAQKQAEYEAAVKATEAAIATNTQIQAENAVAQAAYEQAQAAYEADLAQYEKTKAQYDTAKAAYEAAVAEKAQADARNAEAKAAYESALQVYKDEQTKYEVAKSFYESVKVAHENAIATNTQIQADNAAAQAAYEQAQAAYQAAQAQYEQDKAAYDKAVADKAAAESQNTQIQADNAAAQAAYEQA
;
A
#
# COMPACT_ATOMS: atom_id res chain seq x y z
N MET A 1 -39.82 53.70 -4.15
CA MET A 1 -40.96 54.25 -4.90
C MET A 1 -40.40 55.29 -5.85
N GLY A 2 -40.21 54.94 -7.12
CA GLY A 2 -39.86 55.89 -8.17
C GLY A 2 -41.03 55.96 -9.13
N GLU A 3 -41.74 57.09 -9.14
CA GLU A 3 -42.82 57.37 -10.10
C GLU A 3 -42.22 57.42 -11.51
N TYR A 4 -42.55 56.44 -12.34
CA TYR A 4 -42.27 56.47 -13.76
C TYR A 4 -43.42 57.21 -14.44
N ILE A 5 -43.20 58.50 -14.72
CA ILE A 5 -44.12 59.32 -15.51
C ILE A 5 -44.11 58.76 -16.94
N MET A 6 -45.17 58.05 -17.32
CA MET A 6 -45.42 57.64 -18.70
C MET A 6 -45.78 58.89 -19.52
N GLU A 7 -44.77 59.48 -20.14
CA GLU A 7 -44.91 60.55 -21.12
C GLU A 7 -45.68 60.00 -22.34
N LYS A 8 -46.99 60.26 -22.40
CA LYS A 8 -47.84 59.91 -23.53
C LYS A 8 -47.40 60.71 -24.76
N ARG A 9 -46.56 60.11 -25.61
CA ARG A 9 -46.25 60.68 -26.93
C ARG A 9 -47.51 60.64 -27.80
N SER A 10 -48.15 61.80 -27.96
CA SER A 10 -49.15 62.03 -28.99
C SER A 10 -48.47 61.96 -30.36
N GLN A 11 -48.68 60.88 -31.10
CA GLN A 11 -48.30 60.79 -32.50
C GLN A 11 -49.51 61.20 -33.34
N ARG A 12 -49.45 62.42 -33.90
CA ARG A 12 -50.40 62.90 -34.90
C ARG A 12 -49.95 62.41 -36.27
N PHE A 13 -50.66 61.43 -36.85
CA PHE A 13 -50.39 60.96 -38.21
C PHE A 13 -51.12 61.83 -39.24
N SER A 14 -50.36 62.72 -39.89
CA SER A 14 -50.82 63.42 -41.08
C SER A 14 -50.51 62.56 -42.31
N ILE A 15 -51.50 61.85 -42.87
CA ILE A 15 -51.32 61.00 -44.03
C ILE A 15 -51.22 61.87 -45.30
N ARG A 16 -50.06 61.85 -45.95
CA ARG A 16 -49.95 62.04 -47.40
C ARG A 16 -48.95 61.04 -47.99
N LYS A 17 -49.39 60.43 -49.10
CA LYS A 17 -48.94 59.19 -49.74
C LYS A 17 -47.54 59.23 -50.39
N TYR A 18 -47.07 58.01 -50.70
CA TYR A 18 -45.93 57.55 -51.54
C TYR A 18 -44.55 57.51 -50.83
N SER A 19 -43.70 56.48 -50.96
CA SER A 19 -43.45 55.55 -52.06
C SER A 19 -42.89 54.19 -51.57
N LEU A 20 -43.09 53.13 -52.37
CA LEU A 20 -42.44 51.84 -52.20
C LEU A 20 -40.92 51.99 -52.26
N GLY A 21 -40.24 51.72 -51.14
CA GLY A 21 -38.80 51.51 -51.10
C GLY A 21 -38.50 50.07 -50.73
N ALA A 22 -38.17 49.24 -51.73
CA ALA A 22 -37.56 47.94 -51.50
C ALA A 22 -36.18 48.14 -50.86
N ALA A 23 -36.07 47.90 -49.56
CA ALA A 23 -34.80 47.87 -48.85
C ALA A 23 -34.45 46.42 -48.52
N SER A 24 -33.49 45.91 -49.29
CA SER A 24 -32.79 44.65 -49.07
C SER A 24 -32.16 44.63 -47.68
N VAL A 25 -32.44 43.59 -46.88
CA VAL A 25 -31.58 43.22 -45.77
C VAL A 25 -31.05 41.81 -46.03
N LEU A 26 -29.80 41.78 -46.47
CA LEU A 26 -28.91 40.63 -46.39
C LEU A 26 -28.74 40.24 -44.92
N LEU A 27 -29.23 39.05 -44.55
CA LEU A 27 -28.78 38.33 -43.36
C LEU A 27 -28.49 36.89 -43.76
N GLY A 28 -27.27 36.70 -44.27
CA GLY A 28 -26.68 35.39 -44.40
C GLY A 28 -26.38 34.82 -43.02
N THR A 29 -26.93 33.64 -42.74
CA THR A 29 -26.39 32.74 -41.71
C THR A 29 -26.22 31.38 -42.36
N ALA A 30 -24.96 31.04 -42.66
CA ALA A 30 -24.58 29.72 -43.12
C ALA A 30 -24.70 28.74 -41.95
N VAL A 31 -25.58 27.75 -42.07
CA VAL A 31 -25.56 26.58 -41.19
C VAL A 31 -24.59 25.57 -41.79
N VAL A 32 -23.46 25.41 -41.12
CA VAL A 32 -22.47 24.36 -41.36
C VAL A 32 -23.07 23.03 -40.90
N ALA A 33 -23.20 22.09 -41.82
CA ALA A 33 -23.49 20.69 -41.54
C ALA A 33 -22.24 19.98 -41.03
N LEU A 34 -22.34 19.31 -39.88
CA LEU A 34 -21.36 18.31 -39.43
C LEU A 34 -22.07 17.01 -39.07
N ASN A 35 -21.52 15.94 -39.62
CA ASN A 35 -21.99 14.57 -39.61
C ASN A 35 -21.65 13.83 -38.29
N GLY A 36 -22.64 13.10 -37.75
CA GLY A 36 -22.52 11.80 -37.05
C GLY A 36 -21.82 11.72 -35.68
N PRO A 37 -22.01 10.63 -34.89
CA PRO A 37 -22.53 9.32 -35.32
C PRO A 37 -23.82 8.85 -34.60
N THR A 38 -24.43 7.88 -35.27
CA THR A 38 -25.55 7.01 -34.88
C THR A 38 -25.25 6.17 -33.64
N VAL A 39 -26.22 6.10 -32.72
CA VAL A 39 -26.29 5.07 -31.68
C VAL A 39 -27.52 4.22 -31.98
N LEU A 40 -27.28 2.93 -32.22
CA LEU A 40 -28.28 1.89 -32.36
C LEU A 40 -28.79 1.52 -30.97
N ALA A 41 -30.10 1.62 -30.74
CA ALA A 41 -30.76 0.99 -29.61
C ALA A 41 -31.90 0.11 -30.13
N ASP A 42 -31.82 -1.12 -29.64
CA ASP A 42 -32.49 -2.36 -29.98
C ASP A 42 -33.99 -2.35 -29.64
N GLU A 43 -34.80 -3.01 -30.47
CA GLU A 43 -36.20 -3.31 -30.20
C GLU A 43 -36.31 -4.36 -29.09
N THR A 44 -37.17 -4.13 -28.09
CA THR A 44 -37.96 -5.24 -27.54
C THR A 44 -39.38 -4.79 -27.23
N ALA A 45 -40.31 -5.56 -27.80
CA ALA A 45 -41.74 -5.44 -27.67
C ALA A 45 -42.22 -5.62 -26.22
N GLY A 46 -43.23 -4.84 -25.84
CA GLY A 46 -43.97 -4.98 -24.59
C GLY A 46 -45.43 -4.56 -24.80
N ASN A 47 -46.20 -5.48 -25.36
CA ASN A 47 -47.65 -5.38 -25.54
C ASN A 47 -48.37 -5.39 -24.18
N SER A 48 -49.23 -4.40 -23.91
CA SER A 48 -50.42 -4.58 -23.06
C SER A 48 -51.45 -3.50 -23.31
N ALA A 49 -52.59 -3.95 -23.82
CA ALA A 49 -53.83 -3.23 -23.96
C ALA A 49 -54.58 -3.14 -22.62
N SER A 50 -55.27 -2.02 -22.40
CA SER A 50 -56.63 -1.94 -21.83
C SER A 50 -56.99 -0.44 -21.81
N GLY A 51 -57.99 0.01 -22.58
CA GLY A 51 -59.35 0.26 -22.05
C GLY A 51 -59.37 1.59 -21.27
N THR A 52 -60.20 2.60 -21.53
CA THR A 52 -61.58 2.59 -22.02
C THR A 52 -62.02 4.04 -22.23
N SER A 53 -63.04 4.25 -23.07
CA SER A 53 -64.05 5.31 -22.97
C SER A 53 -63.74 6.74 -23.47
N GLN A 54 -64.15 6.97 -24.73
CA GLN A 54 -64.98 8.10 -25.16
C GLN A 54 -66.06 8.47 -24.10
N PRO A 55 -66.63 9.70 -24.05
CA PRO A 55 -67.28 10.30 -25.23
C PRO A 55 -67.28 11.84 -25.34
N THR A 56 -67.58 12.30 -26.58
CA THR A 56 -68.38 13.50 -26.93
C THR A 56 -67.80 14.87 -26.55
N SER A 57 -67.97 15.96 -27.30
CA SER A 57 -69.11 16.34 -28.13
C SER A 57 -68.66 17.46 -29.06
N SER A 58 -68.97 17.33 -30.34
CA SER A 58 -69.32 18.46 -31.21
C SER A 58 -70.50 19.22 -30.61
N THR A 59 -70.49 20.55 -30.69
CA THR A 59 -71.62 21.51 -30.79
C THR A 59 -70.97 22.88 -30.52
N THR A 60 -70.60 23.64 -31.55
CA THR A 60 -71.50 24.54 -32.30
C THR A 60 -72.26 25.44 -31.35
N ASP A 61 -71.95 26.73 -31.30
CA ASP A 61 -72.93 27.76 -31.66
C ASP A 61 -72.43 29.17 -31.34
N ASN A 62 -72.60 30.00 -32.36
CA ASN A 62 -73.07 31.38 -32.31
C ASN A 62 -72.23 32.41 -31.55
N ILE A 63 -71.76 33.40 -32.30
CA ILE A 63 -72.32 34.77 -32.40
C ILE A 63 -71.23 35.60 -33.11
N GLY A 64 -71.44 36.30 -34.20
CA GLY A 64 -72.66 36.59 -34.92
C GLY A 64 -72.37 36.67 -36.42
N GLU A 65 -73.27 36.06 -37.19
CA GLU A 65 -74.21 36.83 -38.00
C GLU A 65 -73.75 38.28 -38.27
N SER A 66 -72.79 38.47 -39.19
CA SER A 66 -72.86 39.66 -40.03
C SER A 66 -73.97 39.38 -41.03
N SER A 67 -75.20 39.61 -40.55
CA SER A 67 -76.27 40.09 -41.40
C SER A 67 -75.65 41.06 -42.40
N ALA A 68 -75.93 40.86 -43.69
CA ALA A 68 -75.86 41.96 -44.62
C ALA A 68 -76.93 42.96 -44.16
N THR A 69 -76.57 43.82 -43.19
CA THR A 69 -77.32 45.04 -42.92
C THR A 69 -77.23 45.82 -44.22
N ALA A 70 -78.32 45.77 -44.98
CA ALA A 70 -78.51 46.60 -46.14
C ALA A 70 -78.11 48.03 -45.76
N ASP A 71 -77.18 48.56 -46.55
CA ASP A 71 -76.68 49.92 -46.46
C ASP A 71 -77.86 50.88 -46.31
N GLN A 72 -78.04 51.45 -45.13
CA GLN A 72 -79.02 52.50 -44.91
C GLN A 72 -78.26 53.76 -44.52
N GLU A 73 -77.59 54.32 -45.53
CA GLU A 73 -77.41 55.75 -45.60
C GLU A 73 -78.81 56.39 -45.60
N THR A 74 -79.21 56.92 -44.45
CA THR A 74 -80.50 57.60 -44.35
C THR A 74 -80.30 59.06 -44.74
N ALA A 75 -80.76 59.41 -45.94
CA ALA A 75 -80.78 60.79 -46.42
C ALA A 75 -82.10 61.47 -46.02
N SER A 76 -82.02 62.49 -45.18
CA SER A 76 -83.16 63.33 -44.79
C SER A 76 -83.01 64.73 -45.37
N VAL A 77 -84.03 65.23 -46.06
CA VAL A 77 -84.01 66.59 -46.66
C VAL A 77 -84.08 67.63 -45.54
N VAL A 78 -83.10 68.51 -45.49
CA VAL A 78 -82.94 69.56 -44.46
C VAL A 78 -83.39 70.92 -44.99
N SER A 79 -83.14 71.23 -46.27
CA SER A 79 -83.61 72.47 -46.90
C SER A 79 -83.81 72.29 -48.41
N VAL A 80 -84.76 73.06 -48.97
CA VAL A 80 -85.01 73.15 -50.41
C VAL A 80 -85.12 74.62 -50.79
N GLU A 81 -84.19 75.09 -51.61
CA GLU A 81 -84.12 76.47 -52.07
C GLU A 81 -84.37 76.52 -53.58
N ARG A 82 -85.12 77.54 -54.04
CA ARG A 82 -85.46 77.72 -55.46
C ARG A 82 -85.10 79.12 -55.90
N GLU A 83 -84.23 79.21 -56.90
CA GLU A 83 -83.74 80.47 -57.45
C GLU A 83 -83.54 80.30 -58.98
N ASP A 84 -84.12 81.21 -59.77
CA ASP A 84 -84.03 81.29 -61.25
C ASP A 84 -83.97 79.92 -61.98
N ASP A 85 -85.11 79.21 -61.99
CA ASP A 85 -85.33 77.86 -62.55
C ASP A 85 -84.46 76.72 -61.98
N THR A 86 -83.67 76.97 -60.93
CA THR A 86 -82.80 75.98 -60.28
C THR A 86 -83.33 75.59 -58.89
N THR A 87 -83.34 74.30 -58.55
CA THR A 87 -83.73 73.79 -57.22
C THR A 87 -82.52 73.16 -56.53
N THR A 88 -82.11 73.70 -55.39
CA THR A 88 -81.06 73.13 -54.54
C THR A 88 -81.71 72.39 -53.38
N VAL A 89 -81.38 71.12 -53.20
CA VAL A 89 -81.85 70.29 -52.07
C VAL A 89 -80.64 69.94 -51.22
N THR A 90 -80.66 70.33 -49.96
CA THR A 90 -79.63 69.91 -48.99
C THR A 90 -80.22 68.80 -48.12
N SER A 91 -79.48 67.70 -47.99
CA SER A 91 -79.88 66.56 -47.18
C SER A 91 -78.78 66.21 -46.17
N GLN A 92 -79.18 65.82 -44.97
CA GLN A 92 -78.29 65.18 -44.00
C GLN A 92 -78.27 63.69 -44.28
N VAL A 93 -77.06 63.14 -44.37
CA VAL A 93 -76.81 61.73 -44.65
C VAL A 93 -76.12 61.14 -43.43
N THR A 94 -76.75 60.14 -42.79
CA THR A 94 -76.21 59.43 -41.64
C THR A 94 -76.04 57.95 -41.94
N SER A 95 -74.99 57.35 -41.38
CA SER A 95 -74.61 55.96 -41.63
C SER A 95 -74.61 55.16 -40.34
N SER A 96 -75.55 54.23 -40.18
CA SER A 96 -75.56 53.31 -39.04
C SER A 96 -74.31 52.43 -39.00
N THR A 97 -73.80 52.07 -40.18
CA THR A 97 -72.58 51.26 -40.36
C THR A 97 -71.32 51.96 -39.86
N LEU A 98 -71.26 53.29 -39.98
CA LEU A 98 -70.19 54.11 -39.41
C LEU A 98 -70.29 54.18 -37.89
N GLU A 99 -71.50 54.33 -37.35
CA GLU A 99 -71.75 54.34 -35.91
C GLU A 99 -71.37 53.01 -35.26
N ASP A 100 -71.74 51.88 -35.87
CA ASP A 100 -71.34 50.54 -35.43
C ASP A 100 -69.82 50.35 -35.51
N ALA A 101 -69.17 50.88 -36.56
CA ALA A 101 -67.72 50.81 -36.69
C ALA A 101 -67.00 51.59 -35.58
N LYS A 102 -67.50 52.78 -35.22
CA LYS A 102 -66.99 53.59 -34.10
C LYS A 102 -67.13 52.85 -32.78
N ALA A 103 -68.32 52.32 -32.48
CA ALA A 103 -68.56 51.57 -31.25
C ALA A 103 -67.64 50.34 -31.13
N ASN A 104 -67.42 49.62 -32.24
CA ASN A 104 -66.49 48.49 -32.29
C ASN A 104 -65.02 48.92 -32.10
N ALA A 105 -64.65 50.10 -32.60
CA ALA A 105 -63.31 50.65 -32.43
C ALA A 105 -63.07 51.06 -30.97
N GLU A 106 -64.03 51.74 -30.34
CA GLU A 106 -63.96 52.10 -28.92
C GLU A 106 -63.89 50.87 -28.01
N GLN A 107 -64.67 49.83 -28.30
CA GLN A 107 -64.62 48.56 -27.56
C GLN A 107 -63.25 47.87 -27.70
N ALA A 108 -62.59 48.02 -28.85
CA ALA A 108 -61.24 47.53 -29.10
C ALA A 108 -60.15 48.47 -28.53
N GLY A 109 -60.52 49.54 -27.82
CA GLY A 109 -59.58 50.49 -27.22
C GLY A 109 -59.00 51.52 -28.19
N VAL A 110 -59.52 51.60 -29.42
CA VAL A 110 -59.18 52.67 -30.36
C VAL A 110 -59.84 53.96 -29.90
N GLN A 111 -59.07 55.04 -29.85
CA GLN A 111 -59.65 56.36 -29.59
C GLN A 111 -60.38 56.85 -30.85
N VAL A 112 -61.67 57.13 -30.69
CA VAL A 112 -62.53 57.70 -31.73
C VAL A 112 -62.82 59.16 -31.38
N GLU A 113 -62.66 60.06 -32.34
CA GLU A 113 -62.96 61.48 -32.21
C GLU A 113 -63.89 61.89 -33.36
N GLU A 114 -65.06 62.45 -33.04
CA GLU A 114 -65.99 62.96 -34.04
C GLU A 114 -65.62 64.39 -34.44
N THR A 115 -65.63 64.64 -35.76
CA THR A 115 -65.33 65.97 -36.32
C THR A 115 -66.62 66.67 -36.75
N GLU A 116 -66.53 67.97 -37.02
CA GLU A 116 -67.68 68.75 -37.47
C GLU A 116 -68.26 68.23 -38.80
N PRO A 117 -69.60 68.34 -39.01
CA PRO A 117 -70.25 67.87 -40.23
C PRO A 117 -69.63 68.45 -41.50
N GLN A 118 -69.37 67.59 -42.49
CA GLN A 118 -68.79 67.98 -43.77
C GLN A 118 -69.87 68.12 -44.85
N PHE A 119 -69.76 69.17 -45.69
CA PHE A 119 -70.63 69.36 -46.85
C PHE A 119 -70.06 68.62 -48.07
N GLN A 120 -70.89 67.76 -48.65
CA GLN A 120 -70.54 66.97 -49.82
C GLN A 120 -71.39 67.42 -51.03
N PRO A 121 -70.87 67.30 -52.27
CA PRO A 121 -71.53 67.81 -53.47
C PRO A 121 -72.83 67.07 -53.82
N SER A 122 -73.06 65.89 -53.25
CA SER A 122 -74.28 65.10 -53.39
C SER A 122 -74.44 64.12 -52.23
N THR A 123 -75.64 63.55 -52.08
CA THR A 123 -75.90 62.48 -51.12
C THR A 123 -75.08 61.22 -51.41
N GLU A 124 -74.78 60.95 -52.68
CA GLU A 124 -73.94 59.81 -53.10
C GLU A 124 -72.47 60.04 -52.75
N ALA A 125 -71.97 61.28 -52.83
CA ALA A 125 -70.63 61.62 -52.36
C ALA A 125 -70.52 61.53 -50.82
N ALA A 126 -71.57 61.91 -50.07
CA ALA A 126 -71.62 61.74 -48.62
C ALA A 126 -71.65 60.27 -48.19
N ALA A 127 -72.44 59.44 -48.88
CA ALA A 127 -72.44 57.99 -48.67
C ALA A 127 -71.07 57.36 -48.95
N ALA A 128 -70.41 57.75 -50.05
CA ALA A 128 -69.07 57.26 -50.39
C ALA A 128 -68.01 57.67 -49.35
N ASP A 129 -68.12 58.88 -48.79
CA ASP A 129 -67.24 59.37 -47.73
C ASP A 129 -67.46 58.60 -46.41
N ASN A 130 -68.72 58.41 -45.99
CA ASN A 130 -69.06 57.57 -44.84
C ASN A 130 -68.52 56.14 -45.01
N GLN A 131 -68.65 55.56 -46.19
CA GLN A 131 -68.11 54.24 -46.51
C GLN A 131 -66.57 54.21 -46.43
N ALA A 132 -65.88 55.26 -46.86
CA ALA A 132 -64.43 55.37 -46.74
C ALA A 132 -63.98 55.47 -45.27
N GLN A 133 -64.68 56.28 -44.45
CA GLN A 133 -64.42 56.40 -43.01
C GLN A 133 -64.64 55.07 -42.28
N VAL A 134 -65.69 54.30 -42.64
CA VAL A 134 -65.92 52.94 -42.11
C VAL A 134 -64.70 52.05 -42.33
N GLN A 135 -64.09 52.10 -43.52
CA GLN A 135 -62.91 51.28 -43.83
C GLN A 135 -61.69 51.72 -43.01
N GLU A 136 -61.50 53.02 -42.81
CA GLU A 136 -60.41 53.56 -42.01
C GLU A 136 -60.54 53.17 -40.53
N VAL A 137 -61.74 53.32 -39.96
CA VAL A 137 -62.03 52.92 -38.57
C VAL A 137 -61.85 51.42 -38.38
N LYS A 138 -62.32 50.60 -39.34
CA LYS A 138 -62.09 49.14 -39.30
C LYS A 138 -60.61 48.78 -39.37
N ALA A 139 -59.85 49.40 -40.28
CA ALA A 139 -58.42 49.16 -40.40
C ALA A 139 -57.66 49.54 -39.13
N ALA A 140 -58.01 50.68 -38.50
CA ALA A 140 -57.43 51.09 -37.22
C ALA A 140 -57.78 50.11 -36.08
N THR A 141 -59.03 49.62 -36.06
CA THR A 141 -59.50 48.61 -35.10
C THR A 141 -58.75 47.29 -35.24
N GLU A 142 -58.55 46.81 -36.46
CA GLU A 142 -57.78 45.60 -36.74
C GLU A 142 -56.31 45.77 -36.37
N ALA A 143 -55.72 46.92 -36.67
CA ALA A 143 -54.35 47.23 -36.29
C ALA A 143 -54.16 47.26 -34.75
N GLN A 144 -55.11 47.82 -34.01
CA GLN A 144 -55.07 47.82 -32.54
C GLN A 144 -55.18 46.40 -31.97
N LYS A 145 -56.14 45.60 -32.46
CA LYS A 145 -56.27 44.18 -32.07
C LYS A 145 -55.00 43.39 -32.37
N ALA A 146 -54.36 43.64 -33.51
CA ALA A 146 -53.10 43.00 -33.87
C ALA A 146 -51.95 43.43 -32.95
N ALA A 147 -51.88 44.72 -32.57
CA ALA A 147 -50.88 45.23 -31.64
C ALA A 147 -51.05 44.65 -30.23
N ASP A 148 -52.28 44.53 -29.73
CA ASP A 148 -52.56 43.91 -28.43
C ASP A 148 -52.23 42.41 -28.44
N ALA A 149 -52.52 41.73 -29.54
CA ALA A 149 -52.13 40.33 -29.72
C ALA A 149 -50.60 40.15 -29.74
N ASP A 150 -49.87 41.02 -30.45
CA ASP A 150 -48.40 41.00 -30.47
C ASP A 150 -47.82 41.29 -29.08
N TYR A 151 -48.38 42.27 -28.35
CA TYR A 151 -47.96 42.56 -26.99
C TYR A 151 -48.18 41.38 -26.04
N ALA A 152 -49.37 40.78 -26.09
CA ALA A 152 -49.69 39.59 -25.27
C ALA A 152 -48.75 38.42 -25.62
N GLN A 153 -48.44 38.22 -26.90
CA GLN A 153 -47.47 37.22 -27.33
C GLN A 153 -46.07 37.52 -26.79
N LYS A 154 -45.59 38.77 -26.89
CA LYS A 154 -44.27 39.19 -26.38
C LYS A 154 -44.17 39.04 -24.87
N GLN A 155 -45.25 39.34 -24.15
CA GLN A 155 -45.31 39.13 -22.71
C GLN A 155 -45.20 37.64 -22.36
N ALA A 156 -45.93 36.76 -23.06
CA ALA A 156 -45.85 35.32 -22.86
C ALA A 156 -44.45 34.76 -23.20
N GLU A 157 -43.82 35.22 -24.29
CA GLU A 157 -42.44 34.87 -24.66
C GLU A 157 -41.44 35.30 -23.57
N TYR A 158 -41.59 36.50 -23.02
CA TYR A 158 -40.74 37.01 -21.94
C TYR A 158 -40.90 36.18 -20.66
N GLU A 159 -42.13 35.92 -20.22
CA GLU A 159 -42.40 35.10 -19.04
C GLU A 159 -41.86 33.66 -19.21
N ALA A 160 -42.00 33.08 -20.40
CA ALA A 160 -41.40 31.78 -20.73
C ALA A 160 -39.87 31.81 -20.68
N ALA A 161 -39.24 32.87 -21.19
CA ALA A 161 -37.79 33.06 -21.13
C ALA A 161 -37.28 33.21 -19.68
N VAL A 162 -37.97 33.99 -18.85
CA VAL A 162 -37.64 34.12 -17.41
C VAL A 162 -37.68 32.75 -16.73
N LYS A 163 -38.77 32.00 -16.93
CA LYS A 163 -38.93 30.66 -16.35
C LYS A 163 -37.85 29.67 -16.81
N ALA A 164 -37.48 29.73 -18.09
CA ALA A 164 -36.38 28.91 -18.62
C ALA A 164 -35.02 29.28 -18.00
N THR A 165 -34.79 30.58 -17.76
CA THR A 165 -33.55 31.08 -17.15
C THR A 165 -33.46 30.67 -15.68
N GLU A 166 -34.54 30.79 -14.93
CA GLU A 166 -34.63 30.32 -13.54
C GLU A 166 -34.37 28.81 -13.43
N ALA A 167 -34.95 28.01 -14.34
CA ALA A 167 -34.69 26.58 -14.40
C ALA A 167 -33.21 26.26 -14.72
N ALA A 168 -32.59 27.02 -15.62
CA ALA A 168 -31.16 26.87 -15.94
C ALA A 168 -30.25 27.25 -14.76
N ILE A 169 -30.62 28.25 -13.97
CA ILE A 169 -29.91 28.63 -12.74
C ILE A 169 -30.01 27.52 -11.69
N ALA A 170 -31.20 26.96 -11.50
CA ALA A 170 -31.41 25.85 -10.57
C ALA A 170 -30.56 24.63 -10.94
N THR A 171 -30.55 24.25 -12.22
CA THR A 171 -29.71 23.15 -12.74
C THR A 171 -28.22 23.43 -12.54
N ASN A 172 -27.74 24.64 -12.86
CA ASN A 172 -26.33 24.99 -12.64
C ASN A 172 -25.95 24.95 -11.15
N THR A 173 -26.85 25.42 -10.28
CA THR A 173 -26.63 25.38 -8.83
C THR A 173 -26.50 23.93 -8.34
N GLN A 174 -27.35 23.02 -8.85
CA GLN A 174 -27.27 21.61 -8.53
C GLN A 174 -25.95 20.99 -9.03
N ILE A 175 -25.54 21.25 -10.28
CA ILE A 175 -24.28 20.75 -10.84
C ILE A 175 -23.08 21.24 -10.01
N GLN A 176 -23.08 22.49 -9.57
CA GLN A 176 -22.02 23.02 -8.72
C GLN A 176 -21.95 22.31 -7.37
N ALA A 177 -23.11 22.03 -6.76
CA ALA A 177 -23.16 21.28 -5.51
C ALA A 177 -22.65 19.83 -5.68
N GLU A 178 -23.06 19.14 -6.75
CA GLU A 178 -22.60 17.79 -7.07
C GLU A 178 -21.10 17.75 -7.35
N ASN A 179 -20.57 18.73 -8.09
CA ASN A 179 -19.13 18.85 -8.35
C ASN A 179 -18.33 19.11 -7.06
N ALA A 180 -18.85 19.94 -6.15
CA ALA A 180 -18.19 20.18 -4.87
C ALA A 180 -18.14 18.91 -4.00
N VAL A 181 -19.21 18.11 -3.99
CA VAL A 181 -19.24 16.82 -3.30
C VAL A 181 -18.26 15.83 -3.94
N ALA A 182 -18.22 15.74 -5.27
CA ALA A 182 -17.31 14.87 -5.99
C ALA A 182 -15.84 15.25 -5.75
N GLN A 183 -15.53 16.55 -5.73
CA GLN A 183 -14.18 17.04 -5.43
C GLN A 183 -13.76 16.68 -4.01
N ALA A 184 -14.63 16.90 -3.02
CA ALA A 184 -14.33 16.54 -1.62
C ALA A 184 -14.10 15.03 -1.45
N ALA A 185 -14.90 14.19 -2.14
CA ALA A 185 -14.71 12.74 -2.14
C ALA A 185 -13.38 12.31 -2.78
N TYR A 186 -12.98 12.97 -3.87
CA TYR A 186 -11.69 12.73 -4.53
C TYR A 186 -10.50 13.08 -3.61
N GLU A 187 -10.54 14.26 -2.99
CA GLU A 187 -9.49 14.71 -2.05
C GLU A 187 -9.38 13.77 -0.85
N GLN A 188 -10.52 13.29 -0.32
CA GLN A 188 -10.53 12.29 0.75
C GLN A 188 -9.93 10.95 0.31
N ALA A 189 -10.28 10.46 -0.89
CA ALA A 189 -9.75 9.22 -1.42
C ALA A 189 -8.24 9.31 -1.67
N GLN A 190 -7.75 10.45 -2.16
CA GLN A 190 -6.33 10.70 -2.33
C GLN A 190 -5.57 10.66 -1.00
N ALA A 191 -6.09 11.34 0.03
CA ALA A 191 -5.48 11.34 1.36
C ALA A 191 -5.45 9.92 1.98
N ALA A 192 -6.51 9.13 1.79
CA ALA A 192 -6.56 7.74 2.23
C ALA A 192 -5.50 6.88 1.51
N TYR A 193 -5.37 7.03 0.20
CA TYR A 193 -4.35 6.32 -0.59
C TYR A 193 -2.93 6.65 -0.14
N GLU A 194 -2.62 7.93 0.10
CA GLU A 194 -1.31 8.36 0.57
C GLU A 194 -0.99 7.79 1.97
N ALA A 195 -1.99 7.72 2.85
CA ALA A 195 -1.84 7.10 4.17
C ALA A 195 -1.59 5.59 4.08
N ASP A 196 -2.34 4.88 3.22
CA ASP A 196 -2.16 3.45 2.99
C ASP A 196 -0.78 3.14 2.39
N LEU A 197 -0.31 3.97 1.45
CA LEU A 197 1.02 3.85 0.86
C LEU A 197 2.12 4.02 1.92
N ALA A 198 2.03 5.04 2.78
CA ALA A 198 2.98 5.25 3.87
C ALA A 198 3.00 4.08 4.86
N GLN A 199 1.82 3.52 5.19
CA GLN A 199 1.71 2.36 6.06
C GLN A 199 2.29 1.09 5.42
N TYR A 200 2.09 0.91 4.11
CA TYR A 200 2.69 -0.17 3.35
C TYR A 200 4.23 -0.09 3.35
N GLU A 201 4.80 1.08 3.06
CA GLU A 201 6.26 1.28 3.06
C GLU A 201 6.87 1.01 4.44
N LYS A 202 6.21 1.48 5.51
CA LYS A 202 6.62 1.18 6.89
C LYS A 202 6.60 -0.32 7.18
N THR A 203 5.53 -1.00 6.79
CA THR A 203 5.39 -2.45 6.99
C THR A 203 6.45 -3.22 6.21
N LYS A 204 6.74 -2.79 4.98
CA LYS A 204 7.80 -3.37 4.14
C LYS A 204 9.17 -3.20 4.79
N ALA A 205 9.49 -2.03 5.32
CA ALA A 205 10.76 -1.80 6.01
C ALA A 205 10.92 -2.66 7.29
N GLN A 206 9.83 -2.84 8.04
CA GLN A 206 9.81 -3.75 9.20
C GLN A 206 10.04 -5.21 8.79
N TYR A 207 9.40 -5.65 7.71
CA TYR A 207 9.61 -6.99 7.14
C TYR A 207 11.06 -7.20 6.70
N ASP A 208 11.63 -6.27 5.95
CA ASP A 208 13.01 -6.35 5.47
C ASP A 208 14.01 -6.42 6.65
N THR A 209 13.75 -5.66 7.72
CA THR A 209 14.52 -5.71 8.97
C THR A 209 14.39 -7.07 9.67
N ALA A 210 13.17 -7.59 9.81
CA ALA A 210 12.93 -8.89 10.43
C ALA A 210 13.57 -10.04 9.65
N LYS A 211 13.53 -9.97 8.31
CA LYS A 211 14.18 -10.94 7.42
C LYS A 211 15.70 -10.94 7.60
N ALA A 212 16.33 -9.77 7.66
CA ALA A 212 17.77 -9.66 7.91
C ALA A 212 18.16 -10.21 9.30
N ALA A 213 17.36 -9.91 10.34
CA ALA A 213 17.59 -10.46 11.68
C ALA A 213 17.48 -11.99 11.72
N TYR A 214 16.50 -12.56 11.02
CA TYR A 214 16.34 -14.01 10.89
C TYR A 214 17.54 -14.65 10.19
N GLU A 215 17.99 -14.09 9.06
CA GLU A 215 19.17 -14.58 8.32
C GLU A 215 20.43 -14.54 9.19
N ALA A 216 20.62 -13.46 9.99
CA ALA A 216 21.72 -13.36 10.95
C ALA A 216 21.64 -14.43 12.05
N ALA A 217 20.46 -14.68 12.62
CA ALA A 217 20.27 -15.70 13.65
C ALA A 217 20.56 -17.12 13.12
N VAL A 218 20.20 -17.40 11.87
CA VAL A 218 20.53 -18.68 11.21
C VAL A 218 22.05 -18.84 11.05
N ALA A 219 22.75 -17.77 10.63
CA ALA A 219 24.21 -17.79 10.51
C ALA A 219 24.90 -17.96 11.88
N GLU A 220 24.40 -17.30 12.92
CA GLU A 220 24.92 -17.44 14.28
C GLU A 220 24.73 -18.87 14.81
N LYS A 221 23.55 -19.47 14.59
CA LYS A 221 23.30 -20.87 14.93
C LYS A 221 24.30 -21.80 14.23
N ALA A 222 24.55 -21.60 12.94
CA ALA A 222 25.51 -22.40 12.19
C ALA A 222 26.94 -22.28 12.76
N GLN A 223 27.36 -21.07 13.18
CA GLN A 223 28.65 -20.89 13.86
C GLN A 223 28.68 -21.56 15.23
N ALA A 224 27.61 -21.48 16.01
CA ALA A 224 27.52 -22.14 17.31
C ALA A 224 27.60 -23.67 17.17
N ASP A 225 26.90 -24.24 16.19
CA ASP A 225 26.95 -25.67 15.88
C ASP A 225 28.36 -26.11 15.48
N ALA A 226 29.09 -25.30 14.68
CA ALA A 226 30.49 -25.56 14.34
C ALA A 226 31.41 -25.54 15.56
N ARG A 227 31.31 -24.51 16.42
CA ARG A 227 32.09 -24.42 17.67
C ARG A 227 31.80 -25.59 18.61
N ASN A 228 30.55 -26.02 18.70
CA ASN A 228 30.18 -27.19 19.51
C ASN A 228 30.76 -28.49 18.95
N ALA A 229 30.78 -28.67 17.62
CA ALA A 229 31.42 -29.81 16.99
C ALA A 229 32.93 -29.83 17.24
N GLU A 230 33.61 -28.69 17.11
CA GLU A 230 35.03 -28.55 17.43
C GLU A 230 35.32 -28.84 18.91
N ALA A 231 34.53 -28.29 19.82
CA ALA A 231 34.67 -28.54 21.26
C ALA A 231 34.49 -30.02 21.60
N LYS A 232 33.53 -30.69 20.97
CA LYS A 232 33.32 -32.14 21.13
C LYS A 232 34.53 -32.93 20.64
N ALA A 233 35.07 -32.62 19.46
CA ALA A 233 36.26 -33.29 18.93
C ALA A 233 37.48 -33.07 19.84
N ALA A 234 37.68 -31.85 20.35
CA ALA A 234 38.75 -31.54 21.29
C ALA A 234 38.61 -32.33 22.61
N TYR A 235 37.39 -32.45 23.12
CA TYR A 235 37.09 -33.25 24.31
C TYR A 235 37.40 -34.74 24.10
N GLU A 236 36.96 -35.31 22.98
CA GLU A 236 37.22 -36.72 22.65
C GLU A 236 38.72 -37.00 22.50
N SER A 237 39.47 -36.07 21.88
CA SER A 237 40.94 -36.15 21.80
C SER A 237 41.60 -36.09 23.17
N ALA A 238 41.20 -35.13 24.02
CA ALA A 238 41.72 -35.02 25.38
C ALA A 238 41.44 -36.27 26.22
N LEU A 239 40.26 -36.87 26.05
CA LEU A 239 39.90 -38.12 26.71
C LEU A 239 40.79 -39.30 26.27
N GLN A 240 41.18 -39.35 25.00
CA GLN A 240 42.10 -40.38 24.53
C GLN A 240 43.50 -40.20 25.13
N VAL A 241 44.02 -38.97 25.13
CA VAL A 241 45.32 -38.65 25.76
C VAL A 241 45.31 -39.05 27.24
N TYR A 242 44.23 -38.75 27.96
CA TYR A 242 44.08 -39.14 29.36
C TYR A 242 44.14 -40.67 29.55
N LYS A 243 43.47 -41.45 28.71
CA LYS A 243 43.49 -42.92 28.77
C LYS A 243 44.88 -43.50 28.47
N ASP A 244 45.57 -42.93 27.48
CA ASP A 244 46.92 -43.34 27.13
C ASP A 244 47.88 -43.06 28.29
N GLU A 245 47.75 -41.89 28.92
CA GLU A 245 48.58 -41.51 30.07
C GLU A 245 48.28 -42.35 31.31
N GLN A 246 47.01 -42.67 31.55
CA GLN A 246 46.61 -43.62 32.61
C GLN A 246 47.27 -44.99 32.39
N THR A 247 47.31 -45.48 31.14
CA THR A 247 47.97 -46.74 30.81
C THR A 247 49.48 -46.68 31.09
N LYS A 248 50.15 -45.59 30.70
CA LYS A 248 51.58 -45.39 31.01
C LYS A 248 51.84 -45.35 32.50
N TYR A 249 50.97 -44.68 33.27
CA TYR A 249 51.07 -44.61 34.72
C TYR A 249 50.99 -46.00 35.35
N GLU A 250 50.04 -46.85 34.94
CA GLU A 250 49.93 -48.22 35.46
C GLU A 250 51.15 -49.08 35.10
N VAL A 251 51.69 -48.94 33.87
CA VAL A 251 52.93 -49.61 33.48
C VAL A 251 54.12 -49.15 34.34
N ALA A 252 54.26 -47.84 34.55
CA ALA A 252 55.33 -47.26 35.35
C ALA A 252 55.23 -47.71 36.82
N LYS A 253 54.01 -47.78 37.36
CA LYS A 253 53.74 -48.27 38.72
C LYS A 253 54.14 -49.74 38.86
N SER A 254 53.76 -50.59 37.91
CA SER A 254 54.15 -52.01 37.91
C SER A 254 55.68 -52.18 37.80
N PHE A 255 56.33 -51.40 36.94
CA PHE A 255 57.80 -51.40 36.84
C PHE A 255 58.46 -50.99 38.16
N TYR A 256 57.96 -49.94 38.80
CA TYR A 256 58.44 -49.50 40.11
C TYR A 256 58.32 -50.60 41.17
N GLU A 257 57.18 -51.29 41.23
CA GLU A 257 56.97 -52.42 42.16
C GLU A 257 57.97 -53.57 41.88
N SER A 258 58.21 -53.90 40.61
CA SER A 258 59.20 -54.91 40.23
C SER A 258 60.63 -54.53 40.64
N VAL A 259 61.05 -53.29 40.38
CA VAL A 259 62.37 -52.78 40.78
C VAL A 259 62.52 -52.81 42.30
N LYS A 260 61.48 -52.45 43.04
CA LYS A 260 61.49 -52.51 44.50
C LYS A 260 61.75 -53.92 45.02
N VAL A 261 61.06 -54.93 44.48
CA VAL A 261 61.29 -56.35 44.85
C VAL A 261 62.70 -56.81 44.48
N ALA A 262 63.20 -56.44 43.29
CA ALA A 262 64.56 -56.77 42.88
C ALA A 262 65.60 -56.16 43.84
N HIS A 263 65.37 -54.94 44.30
CA HIS A 263 66.23 -54.26 45.27
C HIS A 263 66.19 -54.95 46.64
N GLU A 264 65.01 -55.31 47.14
CA GLU A 264 64.85 -56.07 48.39
C GLU A 264 65.59 -57.42 48.33
N ASN A 265 65.48 -58.14 47.22
CA ASN A 265 66.21 -59.38 46.99
C ASN A 265 67.73 -59.17 46.95
N ALA A 266 68.21 -58.11 46.29
CA ALA A 266 69.63 -57.78 46.22
C ALA A 266 70.20 -57.49 47.62
N ILE A 267 69.44 -56.80 48.48
CA ILE A 267 69.81 -56.59 49.89
C ILE A 267 69.92 -57.92 50.64
N ALA A 268 68.96 -58.82 50.47
CA ALA A 268 68.99 -60.13 51.10
C ALA A 268 70.19 -60.97 50.63
N THR A 269 70.48 -61.00 49.33
CA THR A 269 71.67 -61.66 48.77
C THR A 269 72.95 -61.05 49.33
N ASN A 270 73.06 -59.72 49.39
CA ASN A 270 74.25 -59.07 49.94
C ASN A 270 74.46 -59.41 51.42
N THR A 271 73.38 -59.47 52.19
CA THR A 271 73.40 -59.88 53.61
C THR A 271 73.90 -61.32 53.75
N GLN A 272 73.44 -62.24 52.89
CA GLN A 272 73.92 -63.63 52.89
C GLN A 272 75.41 -63.71 52.55
N ILE A 273 75.86 -62.99 51.52
CA ILE A 273 77.28 -62.93 51.12
C ILE A 273 78.14 -62.44 52.29
N GLN A 274 77.69 -61.43 53.04
CA GLN A 274 78.40 -60.95 54.23
C GLN A 274 78.51 -62.03 55.30
N ALA A 275 77.43 -62.78 55.55
CA ALA A 275 77.43 -63.89 56.51
C ALA A 275 78.38 -65.03 56.07
N ASP A 276 78.34 -65.41 54.79
CA ASP A 276 79.21 -66.45 54.23
C ASP A 276 80.68 -66.03 54.27
N ASN A 277 80.98 -64.76 53.94
CA ASN A 277 82.32 -64.21 54.05
C ASN A 277 82.83 -64.20 55.51
N ALA A 278 81.98 -63.85 56.47
CA ALA A 278 82.32 -63.91 57.89
C ALA A 278 82.59 -65.35 58.35
N ALA A 279 81.79 -66.31 57.88
CA ALA A 279 82.00 -67.74 58.17
C ALA A 279 83.30 -68.27 57.55
N ALA A 280 83.59 -67.89 56.30
CA ALA A 280 84.83 -68.25 55.61
C ALA A 280 86.06 -67.66 56.31
N GLN A 281 85.97 -66.41 56.76
CA GLN A 281 87.02 -65.74 57.54
C GLN A 281 87.27 -66.48 58.87
N ALA A 282 86.22 -66.83 59.60
CA ALA A 282 86.34 -67.59 60.84
C ALA A 282 86.96 -68.98 60.62
N ALA A 283 86.58 -69.68 59.54
CA ALA A 283 87.18 -70.97 59.17
C ALA A 283 88.65 -70.83 58.79
N TYR A 284 89.02 -69.76 58.08
CA TYR A 284 90.42 -69.45 57.75
C TYR A 284 91.26 -69.18 59.00
N GLU A 285 90.75 -68.41 59.96
CA GLU A 285 91.41 -68.15 61.25
C GLU A 285 91.58 -69.44 62.06
N GLN A 286 90.55 -70.30 62.10
CA GLN A 286 90.64 -71.60 62.74
C GLN A 286 91.68 -72.51 62.08
N ALA A 287 91.74 -72.54 60.74
CA ALA A 287 92.72 -73.32 60.01
C ALA A 287 94.15 -72.81 60.26
N GLN A 288 94.37 -71.50 60.34
CA GLN A 288 95.66 -70.94 60.72
C GLN A 288 96.07 -71.35 62.15
N ALA A 289 95.15 -71.30 63.11
CA ALA A 289 95.43 -71.74 64.48
C ALA A 289 95.78 -73.24 64.54
N ALA A 290 95.05 -74.07 63.80
CA ALA A 290 95.34 -75.50 63.68
C ALA A 290 96.70 -75.76 63.02
N TYR A 291 97.04 -75.01 61.97
CA TYR A 291 98.35 -75.09 61.32
C TYR A 291 99.49 -74.72 62.28
N GLN A 292 99.34 -73.61 63.03
CA GLN A 292 100.33 -73.20 64.05
C GLN A 292 100.50 -74.26 65.15
N ALA A 293 99.38 -74.85 65.62
CA ALA A 293 99.43 -75.93 66.60
C ALA A 293 100.13 -77.19 66.06
N ALA A 294 99.83 -77.58 64.82
CA ALA A 294 100.48 -78.70 64.15
C ALA A 294 101.98 -78.44 63.93
N GLN A 295 102.37 -77.21 63.59
CA GLN A 295 103.77 -76.82 63.46
C GLN A 295 104.50 -76.92 64.81
N ALA A 296 103.90 -76.44 65.90
CA ALA A 296 104.47 -76.56 67.24
C ALA A 296 104.60 -78.03 67.68
N GLN A 297 103.60 -78.87 67.37
CA GLN A 297 103.68 -80.31 67.62
C GLN A 297 104.80 -80.96 66.82
N TYR A 298 104.94 -80.63 65.54
CA TYR A 298 106.03 -81.12 64.70
C TYR A 298 107.40 -80.72 65.27
N GLU A 299 107.57 -79.49 65.75
CA GLU A 299 108.82 -79.03 66.38
C GLU A 299 109.11 -79.81 67.69
N GLN A 300 108.08 -80.09 68.49
CA GLN A 300 108.21 -80.90 69.70
C GLN A 300 108.61 -82.35 69.37
N ASP A 301 107.93 -82.96 68.40
CA ASP A 301 108.20 -84.33 67.96
C ASP A 301 109.61 -84.44 67.37
N LYS A 302 110.04 -83.44 66.59
CA LYS A 302 111.41 -83.35 66.07
C LYS A 302 112.44 -83.25 67.20
N ALA A 303 112.20 -82.43 68.22
CA ALA A 303 113.10 -82.33 69.37
C ALA A 303 113.18 -83.65 70.16
N ALA A 304 112.05 -84.35 70.33
CA ALA A 304 112.02 -85.67 70.96
C ALA A 304 112.78 -86.71 70.14
N TYR A 305 112.64 -86.70 68.81
CA TYR A 305 113.40 -87.53 67.89
C TYR A 305 114.90 -87.26 67.98
N ASP A 306 115.32 -85.99 67.90
CA ASP A 306 116.73 -85.60 67.99
C ASP A 306 117.34 -86.02 69.35
N LYS A 307 116.57 -85.89 70.44
CA LYS A 307 116.96 -86.41 71.77
C LYS A 307 117.11 -87.93 71.77
N ALA A 308 116.16 -88.66 71.20
CA ALA A 308 116.23 -90.12 71.13
C ALA A 308 117.44 -90.60 70.30
N VAL A 309 117.78 -89.89 69.22
CA VAL A 309 118.99 -90.15 68.42
C VAL A 309 120.26 -89.91 69.26
N ALA A 310 120.32 -88.82 70.03
CA ALA A 310 121.45 -88.53 70.92
C ALA A 310 121.59 -89.58 72.05
N ASP A 311 120.47 -89.95 72.68
CA ASP A 311 120.43 -90.99 73.72
C ASP A 311 120.90 -92.34 73.14
N LYS A 312 120.50 -92.67 71.91
CA LYS A 312 120.98 -93.88 71.19
C LYS A 312 122.49 -93.84 70.95
N ALA A 313 123.02 -92.73 70.45
CA ALA A 313 124.46 -92.57 70.22
C ALA A 313 125.27 -92.69 71.53
N ALA A 314 124.76 -92.12 72.63
CA ALA A 314 125.36 -92.25 73.95
C ALA A 314 125.35 -93.71 74.45
N ALA A 315 124.24 -94.43 74.26
CA ALA A 315 124.13 -95.84 74.60
C ALA A 315 125.06 -96.73 73.75
N GLU A 316 125.20 -96.45 72.45
CA GLU A 316 126.14 -97.14 71.56
C GLU A 316 127.60 -96.91 72.02
N SER A 317 127.97 -95.68 72.36
CA SER A 317 129.29 -95.35 72.89
C SER A 317 129.58 -96.06 74.23
N GLN A 318 128.61 -96.12 75.14
CA GLN A 318 128.71 -96.91 76.37
C GLN A 318 128.90 -98.40 76.07
N ASN A 319 128.15 -98.95 75.11
CA ASN A 319 128.31 -100.35 74.70
C ASN A 319 129.71 -100.64 74.14
N THR A 320 130.25 -99.74 73.31
CA THR A 320 131.63 -99.86 72.81
C THR A 320 132.64 -99.81 73.96
N GLN A 321 132.46 -98.91 74.93
CA GLN A 321 133.31 -98.84 76.11
C GLN A 321 133.24 -100.13 76.93
N ILE A 322 132.05 -100.65 77.20
CA ILE A 322 131.85 -101.93 77.90
C ILE A 322 132.52 -103.08 77.14
N GLN A 323 132.43 -103.12 75.81
CA GLN A 323 133.13 -104.14 75.01
C GLN A 323 134.65 -104.00 75.10
N ALA A 324 135.18 -102.78 75.08
CA ALA A 324 136.62 -102.53 75.25
C ALA A 324 137.10 -102.93 76.66
N ASP A 325 136.35 -102.58 77.70
CA ASP A 325 136.64 -102.95 79.09
C ASP A 325 136.60 -104.48 79.27
N ASN A 326 135.62 -105.16 78.67
CA ASN A 326 135.52 -106.61 78.67
C ASN A 326 136.71 -107.26 77.93
N ALA A 327 137.12 -106.73 76.77
CA ALA A 327 138.27 -107.22 76.03
C ALA A 327 139.58 -107.00 76.79
N ALA A 328 139.74 -105.86 77.45
CA ALA A 328 140.89 -105.58 78.33
C ALA A 328 140.94 -106.52 79.53
N ALA A 329 139.79 -106.81 80.16
CA ALA A 329 139.68 -107.79 81.23
C ALA A 329 140.03 -109.21 80.74
N GLN A 330 139.62 -109.58 79.53
CA GLN A 330 139.95 -110.86 78.91
C GLN A 330 141.45 -110.99 78.59
N ALA A 331 142.06 -109.93 78.04
CA ALA A 331 143.50 -109.90 77.80
C ALA A 331 144.32 -109.97 79.10
N ALA A 332 143.85 -109.35 80.19
CA ALA A 332 144.46 -109.47 81.51
C ALA A 332 144.35 -110.91 82.08
N TYR A 333 143.26 -111.61 81.77
CA TYR A 333 143.06 -113.01 82.16
C TYR A 333 143.95 -113.99 81.38
N GLU A 334 144.27 -113.69 80.12
CA GLU A 334 145.14 -114.54 79.26
C GLU A 334 146.64 -114.35 79.51
N GLN A 335 147.05 -113.32 80.26
CA GLN A 335 148.45 -113.06 80.66
C GLN A 335 148.79 -113.52 82.09
N ALA A 336 147.83 -114.13 82.80
CA ALA A 336 147.97 -114.69 84.15
C ALA A 336 148.11 -116.23 84.10
#